data_AF-A0A5U3G766-F1
#
_entry.id   AF-A0A5U3G766-F1
#
_cell.length_a   1.000
_cell.length_b   1.000
_cell.length_c   1.000
_cell.angle_alpha   90.00
_cell.angle_beta   90.00
_cell.angle_gamma   90.00
#
_symmetry.space_group_name_H-M   'P 1'
#
loop_
_entity.id
_entity.type
_entity.pdbx_description
1 polymer ?
#
loop_
_entity_poly.entity_id
_entity_poly.type
_entity_poly.pdbx_seq_one_letter_code
_entity_poly.pdbx_strand_id
1 'polypeptide(L)'
;TPEGNVHHGDVISHKTENSYVYAESGLVTTVGVKDLVVVQTKDAVLIADRHAVQDVKKVVEKIKADGRHEHHMHREVYRPWGKYDSIDAGERYQVKRITV
;
A
#
# COMPACT_ATOMS: atom_id res chain seq x y z
N THR A 1 -18.23 -6.96 -3.82
CA THR A 1 -18.97 -8.11 -3.29
C THR A 1 -20.43 -7.71 -3.09
N PRO A 2 -21.36 -8.63 -2.79
CA PRO A 2 -22.75 -8.28 -2.48
C PRO A 2 -22.90 -7.23 -1.35
N GLU A 3 -21.91 -7.12 -0.45
CA GLU A 3 -21.88 -6.18 0.68
C GLU A 3 -21.32 -4.78 0.32
N GLY A 4 -21.16 -4.48 -0.97
CA GLY A 4 -20.64 -3.18 -1.43
C GLY A 4 -19.12 -3.01 -1.34
N ASN A 5 -18.38 -4.08 -1.00
CA ASN A 5 -16.92 -4.01 -0.97
C ASN A 5 -16.29 -4.04 -2.36
N VAL A 6 -15.15 -3.39 -2.48
CA VAL A 6 -14.28 -3.45 -3.66
C VAL A 6 -12.94 -4.03 -3.22
N HIS A 7 -12.57 -5.17 -3.76
CA HIS A 7 -11.30 -5.84 -3.46
C HIS A 7 -10.38 -5.83 -4.68
N HIS A 8 -9.09 -5.69 -4.44
CA HIS A 8 -8.04 -5.85 -5.43
C HIS A 8 -6.87 -6.61 -4.82
N GLY A 9 -6.36 -7.63 -5.52
CA GLY A 9 -5.31 -8.50 -5.00
C GLY A 9 -5.82 -9.63 -4.11
N ASP A 10 -4.96 -10.12 -3.22
CA ASP A 10 -5.28 -11.22 -2.29
C ASP A 10 -5.99 -10.67 -1.04
N VAL A 11 -7.32 -10.84 -1.01
CA VAL A 11 -8.17 -10.26 0.03
C VAL A 11 -9.17 -11.29 0.56
N ILE A 12 -9.18 -11.47 1.90
CA ILE A 12 -10.21 -12.24 2.60
C ILE A 12 -11.02 -11.29 3.50
N SER A 13 -12.33 -11.27 3.31
CA SER A 13 -13.24 -10.44 4.12
C SER A 13 -14.26 -11.29 4.85
N HIS A 14 -14.53 -10.98 6.12
CA HIS A 14 -15.59 -11.59 6.91
C HIS A 14 -16.43 -10.53 7.61
N LYS A 15 -17.72 -10.41 7.27
CA LYS A 15 -18.59 -9.33 7.79
C LYS A 15 -17.99 -7.94 7.56
N THR A 16 -17.52 -7.70 6.34
CA THR A 16 -17.01 -6.40 5.90
C THR A 16 -18.03 -5.74 4.98
N GLU A 17 -18.28 -4.45 5.12
CA GLU A 17 -19.30 -3.74 4.32
C GLU A 17 -18.76 -2.41 3.75
N ASN A 18 -19.17 -2.06 2.54
CA ASN A 18 -18.86 -0.79 1.86
C ASN A 18 -17.37 -0.36 1.86
N SER A 19 -16.46 -1.32 1.96
CA SER A 19 -15.04 -1.05 2.13
C SER A 19 -14.25 -1.27 0.83
N TYR A 20 -13.24 -0.44 0.60
CA TYR A 20 -12.26 -0.61 -0.46
C TYR A 20 -11.00 -1.25 0.12
N VAL A 21 -10.58 -2.40 -0.41
CA VAL A 21 -9.40 -3.14 0.05
C VAL A 21 -8.50 -3.42 -1.15
N TYR A 22 -7.29 -2.88 -1.11
CA TYR A 22 -6.28 -3.04 -2.15
C TYR A 22 -5.05 -3.71 -1.55
N ALA A 23 -4.62 -4.80 -2.17
CA ALA A 23 -3.47 -5.59 -1.77
C ALA A 23 -2.53 -5.74 -2.97
N GLU A 24 -1.38 -5.06 -2.94
CA GLU A 24 -0.40 -5.10 -4.03
C GLU A 24 0.41 -6.40 -4.02
N SER A 25 0.81 -6.88 -2.84
CA SER A 25 1.85 -7.92 -2.72
C SER A 25 1.68 -8.90 -1.54
N GLY A 26 0.73 -8.65 -0.64
CA GLY A 26 0.45 -9.51 0.51
C GLY A 26 -1.03 -9.85 0.63
N LEU A 27 -1.37 -10.73 1.58
CA LEU A 27 -2.74 -11.02 1.95
C LEU A 27 -3.27 -9.92 2.88
N VAL A 28 -4.42 -9.32 2.52
CA VAL A 28 -5.15 -8.40 3.40
C VAL A 28 -6.43 -9.08 3.90
N THR A 29 -6.61 -9.11 5.22
CA THR A 29 -7.82 -9.67 5.82
C THR A 29 -8.61 -8.60 6.57
N THR A 30 -9.94 -8.64 6.44
CA THR A 30 -10.84 -7.69 7.14
C THR A 30 -11.95 -8.46 7.85
N VAL A 31 -12.26 -8.06 9.08
CA VAL A 31 -13.29 -8.73 9.89
C VAL A 31 -14.14 -7.71 10.64
N GLY A 32 -15.45 -7.69 10.40
CA GLY A 32 -16.39 -6.87 11.18
C GLY A 32 -16.24 -5.36 10.98
N VAL A 33 -15.68 -4.92 9.85
CA VAL A 33 -15.41 -3.51 9.56
C VAL A 33 -16.33 -2.96 8.47
N LYS A 34 -16.55 -1.65 8.49
CA LYS A 34 -17.38 -0.98 7.49
C LYS A 34 -16.80 0.35 7.08
N ASP A 35 -17.09 0.75 5.85
CA ASP A 35 -16.74 2.08 5.31
C ASP A 35 -15.24 2.40 5.43
N LEU A 36 -14.37 1.40 5.22
CA LEU A 36 -12.92 1.58 5.27
C LEU A 36 -12.29 1.62 3.88
N VAL A 37 -11.16 2.30 3.78
CA VAL A 37 -10.21 2.25 2.68
C VAL A 37 -8.92 1.66 3.22
N VAL A 38 -8.59 0.45 2.79
CA VAL A 38 -7.38 -0.28 3.13
C VAL A 38 -6.54 -0.41 1.87
N VAL A 39 -5.31 0.09 1.91
CA VAL A 39 -4.35 0.00 0.81
C VAL A 39 -3.05 -0.55 1.36
N GLN A 40 -2.71 -1.78 0.98
CA GLN A 40 -1.44 -2.41 1.25
C GLN A 40 -0.57 -2.32 -0.01
N THR A 41 0.53 -1.60 0.10
CA THR A 41 1.64 -1.59 -0.86
C THR A 41 2.80 -2.41 -0.30
N LYS A 42 3.83 -2.63 -1.10
CA LYS A 42 5.03 -3.38 -0.68
C LYS A 42 5.72 -2.83 0.57
N ASP A 43 5.62 -1.53 0.80
CA ASP A 43 6.38 -0.78 1.80
C ASP A 43 5.52 -0.15 2.91
N ALA A 44 4.21 -0.03 2.70
CA ALA A 44 3.31 0.56 3.67
C ALA A 44 1.89 0.00 3.61
N VAL A 45 1.15 0.23 4.69
CA VAL A 45 -0.29 -0.03 4.76
C VAL A 45 -0.98 1.25 5.20
N LEU A 46 -1.92 1.72 4.38
CA LEU A 46 -2.84 2.80 4.71
C LEU A 46 -4.19 2.20 5.10
N ILE A 47 -4.73 2.65 6.23
CA ILE A 47 -6.10 2.36 6.66
C ILE A 47 -6.74 3.70 6.97
N ALA A 48 -7.84 4.00 6.30
CA ALA A 48 -8.59 5.23 6.51
C ALA A 48 -10.09 4.95 6.52
N ASP A 49 -10.83 5.76 7.27
CA ASP A 49 -12.27 5.85 7.08
C ASP A 49 -12.55 6.44 5.68
N ARG A 50 -13.53 5.87 4.97
CA ARG A 50 -13.91 6.27 3.61
C ARG A 50 -14.34 7.73 3.52
N HIS A 51 -14.92 8.29 4.58
CA HIS A 51 -15.33 9.68 4.65
C HIS A 51 -14.17 10.62 5.00
N ALA A 52 -13.08 10.11 5.57
CA ALA A 52 -11.88 10.86 5.94
C ALA A 52 -10.74 10.74 4.91
N VAL A 53 -10.98 10.18 3.72
CA VAL A 53 -9.95 9.97 2.69
C VAL A 53 -9.21 11.27 2.30
N GLN A 54 -9.85 12.43 2.43
CA GLN A 54 -9.19 13.71 2.14
C GLN A 54 -8.03 14.03 3.08
N ASP A 55 -8.05 13.50 4.32
CA ASP A 55 -6.99 13.69 5.30
C ASP A 55 -5.74 12.81 5.03
N VAL A 56 -5.82 11.85 4.10
CA VAL A 56 -4.67 11.02 3.69
C VAL A 56 -3.52 11.89 3.22
N LYS A 57 -3.80 13.02 2.56
CA LYS A 57 -2.77 13.96 2.09
C LYS A 57 -1.91 14.49 3.26
N LYS A 58 -2.53 14.80 4.41
CA LYS A 58 -1.82 15.29 5.60
C LYS A 58 -0.86 14.23 6.15
N VAL A 59 -1.27 12.97 6.13
CA VAL A 59 -0.41 11.85 6.56
C VAL A 59 0.76 11.68 5.59
N VAL A 60 0.52 11.74 4.28
CA VAL A 60 1.57 11.67 3.26
C VAL A 60 2.56 12.82 3.39
N GLU A 61 2.09 14.04 3.65
CA GLU A 61 2.93 15.22 3.90
C GLU A 61 3.80 15.04 5.14
N LYS A 62 3.27 14.44 6.21
CA LYS A 62 4.06 14.12 7.40
C LYS A 62 5.14 13.07 7.12
N ILE A 63 4.81 11.98 6.41
CA ILE A 63 5.79 10.95 6.01
C ILE A 63 6.92 11.57 5.17
N LYS A 64 6.58 12.50 4.27
CA LYS A 64 7.57 13.28 3.49
C LYS A 64 8.45 14.15 4.37
N ALA A 65 7.86 14.88 5.31
CA ALA A 65 8.59 15.74 6.24
C ALA A 65 9.56 14.95 7.14
N ASP A 66 9.17 13.73 7.50
CA ASP A 66 9.99 12.81 8.30
C ASP A 66 11.10 12.13 7.47
N GLY A 67 11.24 12.44 6.17
CA GLY A 67 12.28 11.90 5.29
C GLY A 67 12.12 10.41 4.95
N ARG A 68 10.95 9.83 5.24
CA ARG A 68 10.64 8.41 5.01
C ARG A 68 10.38 8.15 3.53
N HIS A 69 10.64 6.94 3.03
CA HIS A 69 10.53 6.65 1.59
C HIS A 69 9.19 6.05 1.16
N GLU A 70 8.35 5.65 2.12
CA GLU A 70 7.06 4.99 1.93
C GLU A 70 6.02 5.86 1.21
N HIS A 71 6.29 7.16 1.05
CA HIS A 71 5.46 8.05 0.24
C HIS A 71 5.77 7.97 -1.27
N HIS A 72 6.84 7.26 -1.67
CA HIS A 72 7.20 7.10 -3.07
C HIS A 72 6.43 5.94 -3.70
N MET A 73 5.32 6.25 -4.38
CA MET A 73 4.67 5.35 -5.34
C MET A 73 5.54 5.16 -6.61
N HIS A 74 6.77 4.64 -6.48
CA HIS A 74 7.50 4.00 -7.58
C HIS A 74 8.81 3.41 -7.05
N ARG A 75 8.78 2.12 -6.72
CA ARG A 75 10.01 1.31 -6.57
C ARG A 75 10.25 0.40 -7.77
N GLU A 76 9.71 0.73 -8.94
CA GLU A 76 10.11 0.10 -10.19
C GLU A 76 10.57 1.18 -11.17
N VAL A 77 11.89 1.32 -11.33
CA VAL A 77 12.45 2.08 -12.44
C VAL A 77 12.67 1.12 -13.60
N TYR A 78 11.80 1.17 -14.61
CA TYR A 78 11.92 0.39 -15.83
C TYR A 78 13.05 0.96 -16.72
N ARG A 79 13.96 0.09 -17.17
CA ARG A 79 14.97 0.40 -18.20
C ARG A 79 14.90 -0.65 -19.33
N PRO A 80 15.47 -0.38 -20.51
CA PRO A 80 15.34 -1.26 -21.68
C PRO A 80 15.99 -2.65 -21.54
N TRP A 81 16.64 -2.95 -20.41
CA TRP A 81 17.46 -4.15 -20.20
C TRP A 81 17.20 -4.81 -18.83
N GLY A 82 16.11 -4.43 -18.15
CA GLY A 82 15.74 -4.98 -16.83
C GLY A 82 15.08 -3.96 -15.88
N LYS A 83 14.63 -4.46 -14.73
CA LYS A 83 14.09 -3.65 -13.61
C LYS A 83 14.92 -3.87 -12.35
N TYR A 84 15.08 -2.83 -11.53
CA TYR A 84 15.62 -2.99 -10.18
C TYR A 84 14.58 -2.54 -9.15
N ASP A 85 14.31 -3.42 -8.20
CA ASP A 85 13.55 -3.13 -6.99
C ASP A 85 14.60 -2.90 -5.90
N SER A 86 14.72 -1.69 -5.37
CA SER A 86 15.42 -1.59 -4.09
C SER A 86 14.58 -2.42 -3.11
N ILE A 87 15.16 -3.20 -2.20
CA ILE A 87 14.37 -3.94 -1.20
C ILE A 87 14.56 -3.29 0.16
N ASP A 88 15.77 -2.83 0.45
CA ASP A 88 16.12 -2.22 1.72
C ASP A 88 17.34 -1.29 1.55
N ALA A 89 17.47 -0.30 2.42
CA ALA A 89 18.60 0.61 2.45
C ALA A 89 18.86 1.09 3.89
N GLY A 90 20.10 0.94 4.34
CA GLY A 90 20.59 1.45 5.62
C GLY A 90 21.84 2.29 5.44
N GLU A 91 22.37 2.83 6.54
CA GLU A 91 23.50 3.79 6.54
C GLU A 91 24.76 3.27 5.82
N ARG A 92 24.93 1.95 5.73
CA ARG A 92 26.08 1.30 5.07
C ARG A 92 25.72 0.22 4.04
N TYR A 93 24.44 0.07 3.69
CA TYR A 93 24.05 -0.96 2.75
C TYR A 93 22.89 -0.54 1.87
N GLN A 94 22.86 -1.09 0.66
CA GLN A 94 21.71 -1.01 -0.22
C GLN A 94 21.45 -2.39 -0.81
N VAL A 95 20.26 -2.93 -0.57
CA VAL A 95 19.82 -4.19 -1.18
C VAL A 95 19.00 -3.84 -2.42
N LYS A 96 19.44 -4.33 -3.57
CA LYS A 96 18.71 -4.23 -4.84
C LYS A 96 18.43 -5.63 -5.36
N ARG A 97 17.17 -5.94 -5.62
CA ARG A 97 16.79 -7.08 -6.45
C ARG A 97 16.78 -6.60 -7.89
N ILE A 98 17.75 -7.09 -8.64
CA ILE A 98 17.86 -6.84 -10.08
C ILE A 98 17.16 -7.99 -10.79
N THR A 99 16.20 -7.69 -11.65
CA THR A 99 15.58 -8.64 -12.56
C THR A 99 16.01 -8.27 -13.98
N VAL A 100 16.80 -9.16 -14.60
CA VAL A 100 17.27 -9.10 -15.99
C VAL A 100 16.30 -9.83 -16.91
#